data_AF-A0A7I7UJQ2-F1
#
_entry.id   AF-A0A7I7UJQ2-F1
#
_cell.length_a   1.000
_cell.length_b   1.000
_cell.length_c   1.000
_cell.angle_alpha   90.00
_cell.angle_beta   90.00
_cell.angle_gamma   90.00
#
_symmetry.space_group_name_H-M   'P 1'
#
loop_
_entity.id
_entity.type
_entity.pdbx_description
1 polymer ?
#
loop_
_entity_poly.entity_id
_entity_poly.type
_entity_poly.pdbx_seq_one_letter_code
_entity_poly.pdbx_strand_id
1 'polypeptide(L)'
;MRSNTVSAVDVLTSIESAYKELAALPLDRLSRTDLYALVAGLDRLEQQRVTLNRKLIGRLVAEGGAARPAAACSAKDLARRLRISPGEAQRRIREAVGQP
;
A
#
# COMPACT_ATOMS: atom_id res chain seq x y z
N MET A 1 -13.10 -6.46 29.79
CA MET A 1 -11.91 -5.80 29.20
C MET A 1 -12.11 -5.78 27.68
N ARG A 2 -12.41 -4.62 27.09
CA ARG A 2 -12.58 -4.52 25.62
C ARG A 2 -11.17 -4.53 25.01
N SER A 3 -10.89 -5.50 24.15
CA SER A 3 -9.64 -5.54 23.38
C SER A 3 -9.48 -4.19 22.68
N ASN A 4 -8.40 -3.47 23.00
CA ASN A 4 -8.04 -2.22 22.35
C ASN A 4 -7.49 -2.56 20.95
N THR A 5 -8.37 -3.01 20.04
CA THR A 5 -7.98 -3.34 18.68
C THR A 5 -7.83 -2.03 17.91
N VAL A 6 -6.59 -1.62 17.67
CA VAL A 6 -6.27 -0.51 16.76
C VAL A 6 -6.95 -0.80 15.41
N SER A 7 -7.77 0.12 14.92
CA SER A 7 -8.44 -0.02 13.63
C SER A 7 -7.44 0.19 12.48
N ALA A 8 -7.69 -0.41 11.32
CA ALA A 8 -6.91 -0.12 10.11
C ALA A 8 -6.95 1.37 9.74
N VAL A 9 -8.07 2.05 10.03
CA VAL A 9 -8.23 3.50 9.83
C VAL A 9 -7.30 4.29 10.76
N ASP A 10 -7.16 3.88 12.01
CA ASP A 10 -6.29 4.55 12.98
C ASP A 10 -4.83 4.41 12.55
N VAL A 11 -4.41 3.21 12.11
CA VAL A 11 -3.05 2.97 11.59
C VAL A 11 -2.76 3.83 10.37
N LEU A 12 -3.69 3.88 9.40
CA LEU A 12 -3.53 4.73 8.21
C LEU A 12 -3.45 6.21 8.58
N THR A 13 -4.28 6.66 9.52
CA THR A 13 -4.25 8.05 10.03
C THR A 13 -2.90 8.36 10.68
N SER A 14 -2.32 7.43 11.45
CA SER A 14 -0.99 7.60 12.03
C SER A 14 0.10 7.68 10.95
N ILE A 15 0.02 6.88 9.90
CA ILE A 15 0.96 6.93 8.77
C ILE A 15 0.86 8.28 8.06
N GLU A 16 -0.35 8.74 7.75
CA GLU A 16 -0.58 10.05 7.10
C GLU A 16 -0.03 11.21 7.95
N SER A 17 -0.22 11.18 9.26
CA SER A 17 0.34 12.18 10.18
C SER A 17 1.86 12.14 10.19
N ALA A 18 2.48 10.95 10.25
CA ALA A 18 3.93 10.82 10.20
C ALA A 18 4.53 11.37 8.88
N TYR A 19 3.88 11.14 7.74
CA TYR A 19 4.32 11.74 6.47
C TYR A 19 4.19 13.26 6.45
N LYS A 20 3.15 13.83 7.08
CA LYS A 20 3.02 15.29 7.22
C LYS A 20 4.13 15.86 8.10
N GLU A 21 4.46 15.19 9.20
CA GLU A 21 5.56 15.58 10.07
C GLU A 21 6.91 15.54 9.35
N LEU A 22 7.18 14.47 8.59
CA LEU A 22 8.39 14.37 7.76
C LEU A 22 8.47 15.49 6.72
N ALA A 23 7.35 15.84 6.07
CA ALA A 23 7.30 16.91 5.08
C ALA A 23 7.48 18.31 5.69
N ALA A 24 7.23 18.47 7.00
CA ALA A 24 7.39 19.72 7.73
C ALA A 24 8.80 19.90 8.33
N LEU A 25 9.71 18.93 8.15
CA LEU A 25 11.07 19.04 8.66
C LEU A 25 11.81 20.21 7.99
N PRO A 26 12.55 21.04 8.77
CA PRO A 26 13.38 22.09 8.21
C PRO A 26 14.61 21.46 7.54
N LEU A 27 14.50 21.21 6.23
CA LEU A 27 15.53 20.51 5.45
C LEU A 27 16.88 21.25 5.43
N ASP A 28 16.86 22.57 5.60
CA ASP A 28 18.04 23.43 5.73
C ASP A 28 18.87 23.15 6.99
N ARG A 29 18.26 22.52 8.00
CA ARG A 29 18.92 22.16 9.26
C ARG A 29 19.43 20.72 9.29
N LEU A 30 19.15 19.93 8.26
CA LEU A 30 19.59 18.55 8.17
C LEU A 30 21.00 18.48 7.59
N SER A 31 21.85 17.65 8.19
CA SER A 31 23.15 17.36 7.59
C SER A 31 22.97 16.56 6.30
N ARG A 32 24.01 16.53 5.46
CA ARG A 32 24.02 15.67 4.27
C ARG A 32 23.78 14.19 4.61
N THR A 33 24.31 13.74 5.75
CA THR A 33 24.10 12.36 6.23
C THR A 33 22.63 12.12 6.60
N ASP A 34 21.98 13.08 7.27
CA ASP A 34 20.56 12.97 7.64
C ASP A 34 19.67 12.93 6.40
N LEU A 35 20.00 13.74 5.37
CA LEU A 35 19.28 13.73 4.09
C LEU A 35 19.37 12.36 3.40
N TYR A 36 20.55 11.75 3.34
CA TYR A 36 20.70 10.40 2.78
C TYR A 36 19.96 9.34 3.61
N ALA A 37 20.01 9.44 4.94
CA ALA A 37 19.29 8.53 5.82
C ALA A 37 17.77 8.64 5.62
N LEU A 38 17.25 9.86 5.44
CA LEU A 38 15.83 10.10 5.18
C LEU A 38 15.40 9.51 3.84
N VAL A 39 16.16 9.72 2.76
CA VAL A 39 15.87 9.11 1.45
C VAL A 39 15.87 7.58 1.55
N ALA A 40 16.91 7.00 2.14
CA ALA A 40 17.00 5.54 2.29
C ALA A 40 15.91 4.96 3.21
N GLY A 41 15.39 5.74 4.15
CA GLY A 41 14.25 5.37 4.99
C GLY A 41 12.93 5.38 4.21
N LEU A 42 12.68 6.43 3.42
CA LEU A 42 11.51 6.55 2.57
C LEU A 42 11.46 5.43 1.51
N ASP A 43 12.60 5.10 0.89
CA ASP A 43 12.68 3.99 -0.07
C ASP A 43 12.32 2.64 0.56
N ARG A 44 12.75 2.40 1.80
CA ARG A 44 12.37 1.18 2.55
C ARG A 44 10.88 1.14 2.85
N LEU A 45 10.29 2.27 3.25
CA LEU A 45 8.84 2.36 3.50
C LEU A 45 8.03 2.13 2.21
N GLU A 46 8.50 2.66 1.08
CA GLU A 46 7.89 2.43 -0.23
C GLU A 46 7.88 0.93 -0.59
N GLN A 47 9.01 0.24 -0.41
CA GLN A 47 9.09 -1.21 -0.64
C GLN A 47 8.15 -2.02 0.27
N GLN A 48 8.06 -1.65 1.55
CA GLN A 48 7.12 -2.26 2.49
C GLN A 48 5.68 -2.04 2.06
N ARG A 49 5.33 -0.82 1.64
CA ARG A 49 4.01 -0.47 1.11
C ARG A 49 3.66 -1.29 -0.13
N VAL A 50 4.57 -1.39 -1.09
CA VAL A 50 4.38 -2.21 -2.31
C VAL A 50 4.12 -3.67 -1.95
N THR A 51 4.92 -4.22 -1.04
CA THR A 51 4.76 -5.61 -0.58
C THR A 51 3.41 -5.84 0.09
N LEU A 52 2.99 -4.93 0.97
CA LEU A 52 1.69 -5.01 1.64
C LEU A 52 0.54 -4.89 0.63
N ASN A 53 0.63 -3.95 -0.31
CA ASN A 53 -0.37 -3.76 -1.36
C ASN A 53 -0.54 -5.02 -2.23
N ARG A 54 0.57 -5.65 -2.63
CA ARG A 54 0.54 -6.95 -3.34
C ARG A 54 -0.18 -8.02 -2.54
N LYS A 55 0.10 -8.15 -1.24
CA LYS A 55 -0.61 -9.11 -0.36
C LYS A 55 -2.11 -8.83 -0.28
N LEU A 56 -2.50 -7.56 -0.14
CA LEU A 56 -3.91 -7.16 -0.08
C LEU A 56 -4.65 -7.43 -1.40
N ILE A 57 -4.03 -7.12 -2.54
CA ILE A 57 -4.59 -7.42 -3.86
C ILE A 57 -4.69 -8.93 -4.09
N GLY A 58 -3.64 -9.69 -3.74
CA GLY A 58 -3.66 -11.15 -3.84
C GLY A 58 -4.80 -11.75 -3.02
N ARG A 59 -5.06 -11.20 -1.82
CA ARG A 59 -6.21 -11.60 -0.99
C ARG A 59 -7.56 -11.22 -1.63
N LEU A 60 -7.70 -10.02 -2.20
CA LEU A 60 -8.91 -9.60 -2.93
C LEU A 60 -9.19 -10.50 -4.15
N VAL A 61 -8.15 -10.97 -4.84
CA VAL A 61 -8.27 -11.91 -5.95
C VAL A 61 -8.69 -13.29 -5.45
N ALA A 62 -8.05 -13.79 -4.38
CA ALA A 62 -8.32 -15.11 -3.81
C ALA A 62 -9.70 -15.24 -3.14
N GLU A 63 -10.18 -14.18 -2.48
CA GLU A 63 -11.50 -14.16 -1.80
C GLU A 63 -12.66 -14.39 -2.77
N GLY A 64 -12.51 -14.03 -4.05
CA GLY A 64 -13.48 -14.39 -5.08
C GLY A 64 -13.15 -15.66 -5.87
N GLY A 65 -12.06 -16.36 -5.57
CA GLY A 65 -11.63 -17.58 -6.30
C GLY A 65 -12.19 -18.89 -5.75
N ALA A 66 -12.34 -19.02 -4.42
CA ALA A 66 -12.66 -20.31 -3.80
C ALA A 66 -14.17 -20.59 -3.63
N ALA A 67 -15.01 -19.55 -3.44
CA ALA A 67 -16.44 -19.71 -3.14
C ALA A 67 -17.37 -19.29 -4.29
N ARG A 68 -16.89 -18.49 -5.24
CA ARG A 68 -17.70 -17.97 -6.36
C ARG A 68 -16.78 -17.44 -7.47
N PRO A 69 -16.37 -18.24 -8.46
CA PRO A 69 -15.47 -17.82 -9.52
C PRO A 69 -15.92 -16.55 -10.28
N ALA A 70 -17.23 -16.31 -10.34
CA ALA A 70 -17.83 -15.09 -10.89
C ALA A 70 -17.67 -13.82 -10.01
N ALA A 71 -17.12 -13.95 -8.80
CA ALA A 71 -16.89 -12.88 -7.83
C ALA A 71 -15.40 -12.59 -7.59
N ALA A 72 -14.48 -13.29 -8.29
CA ALA A 72 -13.06 -12.94 -8.31
C ALA A 72 -12.89 -11.46 -8.69
N CYS A 73 -12.14 -10.71 -7.88
CA CYS A 73 -11.88 -9.31 -8.15
C CYS A 73 -11.20 -9.17 -9.51
N SER A 74 -11.94 -8.70 -10.52
CA SER A 74 -11.40 -8.52 -11.87
C SER A 74 -10.55 -7.26 -11.95
N ALA A 75 -9.65 -7.19 -12.93
CA ALA A 75 -8.90 -5.97 -13.23
C ALA A 75 -9.84 -4.76 -13.46
N LYS A 76 -11.04 -4.99 -14.02
CA LYS A 76 -12.06 -3.95 -14.24
C LYS A 76 -12.63 -3.43 -12.92
N ASP A 77 -12.90 -4.32 -11.96
CA ASP A 77 -13.41 -3.92 -10.64
C ASP A 77 -12.35 -3.18 -9.82
N LEU A 78 -11.11 -3.68 -9.86
CA LEU A 78 -9.97 -3.03 -9.21
C LEU A 78 -9.70 -1.65 -9.81
N ALA A 79 -9.69 -1.53 -11.14
CA ALA A 79 -9.52 -0.26 -11.84
C ALA A 79 -10.60 0.76 -11.45
N ARG A 80 -11.86 0.33 -11.41
CA ARG A 80 -12.98 1.19 -11.03
C ARG A 80 -12.89 1.64 -9.56
N ARG A 81 -12.59 0.73 -8.64
CA ARG A 81 -12.53 1.02 -7.19
C ARG A 81 -11.34 1.88 -6.81
N LEU A 82 -10.16 1.60 -7.39
CA LEU A 82 -8.93 2.35 -7.10
C LEU A 82 -8.76 3.59 -8.00
N ARG A 83 -9.65 3.81 -8.97
CA ARG A 83 -9.59 4.89 -9.97
C ARG A 83 -8.24 4.93 -10.71
N ILE A 84 -7.79 3.76 -11.14
CA ILE A 84 -6.56 3.55 -11.92
C ILE A 84 -6.90 3.03 -13.32
N SER A 85 -5.92 3.07 -14.23
CA SER A 85 -6.12 2.49 -15.57
C SER A 85 -6.32 0.96 -15.49
N PRO A 86 -7.05 0.37 -16.45
CA PRO A 86 -7.17 -1.09 -16.54
C PRO A 86 -5.81 -1.80 -16.66
N GLY A 87 -4.86 -1.20 -17.38
CA GLY A 87 -3.49 -1.73 -17.52
C GLY A 87 -2.72 -1.74 -16.19
N GLU A 88 -2.84 -0.67 -15.40
CA GLU A 88 -2.26 -0.60 -14.04
C GLU A 88 -2.89 -1.66 -13.13
N ALA A 89 -4.21 -1.82 -13.17
CA ALA A 89 -4.91 -2.84 -12.40
C ALA A 89 -4.44 -4.26 -12.78
N GLN A 90 -4.33 -4.55 -14.07
CA GLN A 90 -3.83 -5.84 -14.56
C GLN A 90 -2.38 -6.09 -14.13
N ARG A 91 -1.51 -5.06 -14.19
CA ARG A 91 -0.12 -5.16 -13.73
C ARG A 91 -0.08 -5.51 -12.23
N ARG A 92 -0.84 -4.80 -11.41
CA ARG A 92 -0.91 -5.03 -9.96
C ARG A 92 -1.46 -6.41 -9.58
N ILE A 93 -2.44 -6.92 -10.33
CA ILE A 93 -2.95 -8.29 -10.13
C ILE A 93 -1.86 -9.31 -10.46
N ARG A 94 -1.20 -9.19 -11.62
CA ARG A 94 -0.08 -10.07 -12.02
C ARG A 94 1.04 -10.11 -10.98
N GLU A 95 1.49 -8.94 -10.56
CA GLU A 95 2.50 -8.79 -9.49
C GLU A 95 2.05 -9.43 -8.17
N ALA A 96 0.76 -9.39 -7.85
CA ALA A 96 0.22 -9.93 -6.61
C ALA A 96 0.06 -11.46 -6.64
N VAL A 97 -0.26 -12.06 -7.80
CA VAL A 97 -0.42 -13.52 -7.96
C VAL A 97 0.88 -14.21 -8.34
N GLY A 98 1.99 -13.47 -8.46
CA GLY A 98 3.29 -14.02 -8.84
C GLY A 98 3.37 -14.47 -10.30
N GLN A 99 2.46 -13.99 -11.16
CA GLN A 99 2.50 -14.26 -12.60
C GLN A 99 3.24 -13.10 -13.30
N PRO A 100 4.30 -13.38 -14.09
CA PRO A 100 4.96 -12.35 -14.91
C PRO A 100 4.02 -11.74 -15.97
#